data_AF-A0A259TN57-F1
#
_entry.id   AF-A0A259TN57-F1
#
_cell.length_a   1.000
_cell.length_b   1.000
_cell.length_c   1.000
_cell.angle_alpha   90.00
_cell.angle_beta   90.00
_cell.angle_gamma   90.00
#
_symmetry.space_group_name_H-M   'P 1'
#
loop_
_entity.id
_entity.type
_entity.pdbx_description
1 polymer ?
#
loop_
_entity_poly.entity_id
_entity_poly.type
_entity_poly.pdbx_seq_one_letter_code
_entity_poly.pdbx_strand_id
1 'polypeptide(L)'
;MHFRNPFDSIGKIVNRLHVRQPQASKHLRVLHESGVIEFVAVANANRRIYQLRPEPFRELVVWLKEYREIWESKFENLDRYLQDLQKNESKSE
;
A
#
# COMPACT_ATOMS: atom_id res chain seq x y z
N MET A 1 -4.03 -12.80 -8.05
CA MET A 1 -4.15 -11.44 -8.59
C MET A 1 -3.15 -11.28 -9.74
N HIS A 2 -3.61 -11.33 -10.99
CA HIS A 2 -2.77 -11.10 -12.17
C HIS A 2 -2.68 -9.59 -12.44
N PHE A 3 -1.59 -8.94 -12.01
CA PHE A 3 -1.25 -7.60 -12.53
C PHE A 3 -0.81 -7.76 -13.99
N ARG A 4 -1.79 -7.78 -14.90
CA ARG A 4 -1.57 -8.05 -16.33
C ARG A 4 -0.94 -6.80 -16.96
N ASN A 5 0.38 -6.93 -17.19
CA ASN A 5 1.30 -5.96 -17.79
C ASN A 5 1.73 -4.81 -16.83
N PRO A 6 2.96 -4.85 -16.27
CA PRO A 6 3.45 -3.84 -15.32
C PRO A 6 3.79 -2.48 -15.93
N PHE A 7 3.62 -2.32 -17.25
CA PHE A 7 4.09 -1.18 -18.02
C PHE A 7 2.99 -0.65 -18.93
N ASP A 8 2.49 0.56 -18.67
CA ASP A 8 1.51 1.22 -19.52
C ASP A 8 1.91 2.67 -19.83
N SER A 9 1.50 3.14 -21.01
CA SER A 9 1.64 4.54 -21.40
C SER A 9 0.55 5.39 -20.75
N ILE A 10 0.78 6.70 -20.61
CA ILE A 10 -0.21 7.65 -20.05
C ILE A 10 -1.56 7.52 -20.75
N GLY A 11 -1.58 7.40 -22.09
CA GLY A 11 -2.82 7.26 -22.84
C GLY A 11 -3.61 5.99 -22.49
N LYS A 12 -2.93 4.87 -22.23
CA LYS A 12 -3.59 3.64 -21.76
C LYS A 12 -4.09 3.79 -20.32
N ILE A 13 -3.33 4.45 -19.46
CA ILE A 13 -3.71 4.71 -18.06
C ILE A 13 -4.97 5.59 -18.01
N VAL A 14 -5.00 6.67 -18.80
CA VAL A 14 -6.16 7.56 -18.99
C VAL A 14 -7.40 6.78 -19.42
N ASN A 15 -7.26 5.93 -20.44
CA ASN A 15 -8.39 5.14 -20.94
C ASN A 15 -8.90 4.12 -19.91
N ARG A 16 -8.02 3.50 -19.12
CA ARG A 16 -8.43 2.52 -18.10
C ARG A 16 -9.09 3.17 -16.88
N LEU A 17 -8.52 4.28 -16.42
CA LEU A 17 -8.98 4.97 -15.22
C LEU A 17 -10.12 5.96 -15.50
N HIS A 18 -10.48 6.17 -16.78
CA HIS A 18 -11.51 7.13 -17.22
C HIS A 18 -11.29 8.55 -16.66
N VAL A 19 -10.03 8.92 -16.45
CA VAL A 19 -9.62 10.24 -15.95
C VAL A 19 -9.11 11.10 -17.09
N ARG A 20 -9.25 12.43 -16.98
CA ARG A 20 -8.70 13.34 -18.01
C ARG A 20 -7.18 13.30 -17.99
N GLN A 21 -6.55 13.40 -19.17
CA GLN A 21 -5.10 13.33 -19.31
C GLN A 21 -4.31 14.34 -18.44
N PRO A 22 -4.72 15.61 -18.27
CA PRO A 22 -4.03 16.52 -17.36
C PRO A 22 -4.02 16.05 -15.90
N GLN A 23 -5.13 15.45 -15.45
CA GLN A 23 -5.26 14.89 -14.10
C GLN A 23 -4.38 13.65 -13.96
N ALA A 24 -4.42 12.73 -14.94
CA ALA A 24 -3.56 11.55 -14.96
C ALA A 24 -2.07 11.92 -14.89
N SER A 25 -1.61 12.89 -15.69
CA SER A 25 -0.23 13.38 -15.64
C SER A 25 0.15 13.95 -14.28
N LYS A 26 -0.76 14.69 -13.63
CA LYS A 26 -0.54 15.21 -12.27
C LYS A 26 -0.41 14.07 -11.25
N HIS A 27 -1.29 13.08 -11.27
CA HIS A 27 -1.23 11.93 -10.37
C HIS A 27 0.04 11.10 -10.59
N LEU A 28 0.41 10.82 -11.84
CA LEU A 28 1.62 10.08 -12.17
C LEU A 28 2.89 10.82 -11.74
N ARG A 29 2.90 12.16 -11.83
CA ARG A 29 4.00 12.97 -11.31
C ARG A 29 4.16 12.82 -9.80
N VAL A 30 3.07 12.96 -9.03
CA VAL A 30 3.10 12.80 -7.58
C VAL A 30 3.53 11.38 -7.18
N LEU A 31 2.99 10.36 -7.85
CA LEU A 31 3.37 8.97 -7.59
C LEU A 31 4.86 8.72 -7.90
N HIS A 32 5.39 9.33 -8.96
CA HIS A 32 6.81 9.25 -9.29
C HIS A 32 7.67 9.95 -8.24
N GLU A 33 7.30 11.18 -7.85
CA GLU A 33 8.00 11.95 -6.82
C GLU A 33 7.98 11.24 -5.45
N SER A 34 6.93 10.48 -5.15
CA SER A 34 6.86 9.62 -3.96
C SER A 34 7.67 8.32 -4.05
N GLY A 35 8.29 8.03 -5.20
CA GLY A 35 9.07 6.82 -5.44
C GLY A 35 8.24 5.54 -5.61
N VAL A 36 6.91 5.64 -5.68
CA VAL A 36 6.00 4.50 -5.87
C VAL A 36 6.04 3.96 -7.30
N ILE A 37 6.33 4.82 -8.26
CA ILE A 37 6.50 4.46 -9.67
C ILE A 37 7.80 5.04 -10.23
N GLU A 38 8.28 4.44 -11.33
CA GLU A 38 9.40 4.94 -12.13
C GLU A 38 8.95 5.19 -13.59
N PHE A 39 9.71 6.00 -14.34
CA PHE A 39 9.52 6.16 -15.78
C PHE A 39 10.71 5.60 -16.56
N VAL A 40 10.41 4.92 -17.66
CA VAL A 40 11.40 4.49 -18.64
C VAL A 40 11.16 5.26 -19.95
N ALA A 41 12.22 5.93 -20.43
CA ALA A 41 12.19 6.62 -21.70
C ALA A 41 12.35 5.61 -22.85
N VAL A 42 11.41 5.58 -23.78
CA VAL A 42 11.50 4.73 -24.97
C VAL A 42 12.13 5.53 -26.09
N ALA A 43 13.39 5.22 -26.40
CA ALA A 43 14.23 5.93 -27.38
C ALA A 43 13.57 6.10 -28.77
N ASN A 44 12.71 5.16 -29.17
CA ASN A 44 12.13 5.12 -30.52
C ASN A 44 10.71 5.71 -30.63
N ALA A 45 10.12 6.22 -29.55
CA ALA A 45 8.70 6.58 -29.56
C ALA A 45 8.34 7.92 -28.93
N ASN A 46 9.31 8.70 -28.42
CA ASN A 46 9.08 9.91 -27.61
C ASN A 46 7.94 9.73 -26.58
N ARG A 47 7.88 8.54 -25.97
CA ARG A 47 6.84 8.12 -25.03
C ARG A 47 7.48 7.71 -23.72
N ARG A 48 6.84 8.10 -22.62
CA ARG A 48 7.18 7.68 -21.27
C ARG A 48 6.30 6.50 -20.89
N ILE A 49 6.93 5.42 -20.47
CA ILE A 49 6.26 4.25 -19.89
C ILE A 49 6.40 4.36 -18.38
N TYR A 50 5.29 4.17 -17.66
CA TYR A 50 5.27 4.20 -16.19
C TYR A 50 5.19 2.78 -15.65
N GLN A 51 5.97 2.52 -14.61
CA GLN A 51 6.13 1.22 -13.97
C GLN A 51 5.99 1.35 -12.46
N LEU A 52 5.29 0.40 -11.83
CA LEU A 52 5.25 0.31 -10.37
C LEU A 52 6.59 -0.19 -9.84
N ARG A 53 7.12 0.49 -8.82
CA ARG A 53 8.27 0.01 -8.06
C ARG A 53 7.79 -0.91 -6.95
N PRO A 54 8.17 -2.20 -6.90
CA PRO A 54 7.71 -3.09 -5.85
C PRO A 54 8.42 -2.87 -4.50
N GLU A 55 9.58 -2.22 -4.48
CA GLU A 55 10.40 -1.99 -3.27
C GLU A 55 9.63 -1.25 -2.16
N PRO A 56 8.99 -0.09 -2.40
CA PRO A 56 8.31 0.65 -1.34
C PRO A 56 7.13 -0.13 -0.73
N PHE A 57 6.48 -0.97 -1.53
CA PHE A 57 5.39 -1.82 -1.03
C PHE A 57 5.91 -2.95 -0.16
N ARG A 58 7.08 -3.53 -0.49
CA ARG A 58 7.71 -4.54 0.37
C ARG A 58 8.11 -3.94 1.72
N GLU A 59 8.71 -2.77 1.71
CA GLU A 59 9.05 -2.03 2.94
C GLU A 59 7.81 -1.75 3.78
N LEU A 60 6.72 -1.28 3.16
CA LEU A 60 5.45 -1.06 3.84
C LEU A 60 4.89 -2.36 4.47
N VAL A 61 4.94 -3.47 3.74
CA VAL A 61 4.46 -4.77 4.24
C VAL A 61 5.28 -5.25 5.44
N VAL A 62 6.59 -5.08 5.40
CA VAL A 62 7.49 -5.42 6.52
C VAL A 62 7.14 -4.58 7.75
N TRP A 63 7.03 -3.26 7.58
CA TRP A 63 6.64 -2.36 8.67
C TRP A 63 5.25 -2.67 9.25
N LEU A 64 4.27 -2.97 8.40
CA LEU A 64 2.92 -3.37 8.84
C LEU A 64 2.92 -4.66 9.65
N LYS A 65 3.84 -5.59 9.36
CA LYS A 65 3.98 -6.83 10.12
C LYS A 65 4.46 -6.54 11.55
N GLU A 66 5.50 -5.73 11.70
CA GLU A 66 6.00 -5.32 13.01
C GLU A 66 4.92 -4.61 13.82
N TYR A 67 4.16 -3.71 13.17
CA TYR A 67 3.05 -3.02 13.80
C TYR A 67 1.96 -3.97 14.30
N ARG A 68 1.63 -5.01 13.51
CA ARG A 68 0.66 -6.03 13.89
C ARG A 68 1.08 -6.78 15.16
N GLU A 69 2.33 -7.20 15.24
CA GLU A 69 2.86 -7.92 16.41
C GLU A 69 2.73 -7.08 17.69
N ILE A 70 2.96 -5.77 17.61
CA ILE A 70 2.77 -4.84 18.74
C ILE A 70 1.31 -4.81 19.20
N TRP A 71 0.36 -4.76 18.27
CA TRP A 71 -1.07 -4.70 18.61
C TRP A 71 -1.58 -6.03 19.15
N GLU A 72 -1.15 -7.15 18.58
CA GLU A 72 -1.51 -8.49 19.07
C GLU A 72 -1.11 -8.64 20.55
N SER A 73 0.12 -8.25 20.92
CA SER A 73 0.55 -8.25 22.33
C SER A 73 -0.30 -7.35 23.23
N LYS A 74 -0.72 -6.17 22.72
CA LYS A 74 -1.59 -5.27 23.49
C LYS A 74 -2.97 -5.88 23.73
N PHE A 75 -3.54 -6.56 22.73
CA PHE A 75 -4.83 -7.23 22.86
C PHE A 75 -4.74 -8.43 23.80
N GLU A 76 -3.68 -9.24 23.72
CA GLU A 76 -3.44 -10.33 24.67
C GLU A 76 -3.34 -9.84 26.13
N ASN A 77 -2.70 -8.69 26.36
CA ASN A 77 -2.64 -8.09 27.69
C ASN A 77 -4.01 -7.65 28.19
N LEU A 78 -4.82 -7.05 27.31
CA LEU A 78 -6.19 -6.66 27.63
C LEU A 78 -7.05 -7.88 27.95
N ASP A 79 -6.97 -8.95 27.15
CA ASP A 79 -7.70 -10.18 27.39
C ASP A 79 -7.36 -10.80 28.75
N ARG A 80 -6.07 -10.86 29.11
CA ARG A 80 -5.63 -11.33 30.43
C ARG A 80 -6.20 -10.48 31.57
N TYR A 81 -6.14 -9.16 31.43
CA TYR A 81 -6.68 -8.25 32.44
C TYR A 81 -8.19 -8.44 32.63
N LEU A 82 -8.95 -8.58 31.55
CA LEU A 82 -10.40 -8.82 31.61
C LEU A 82 -10.73 -10.18 32.27
N GLN A 83 -9.96 -11.23 31.97
CA GLN A 83 -10.12 -12.53 32.62
C GLN A 83 -9.87 -12.47 34.13
N ASP A 84 -8.87 -11.70 34.56
CA ASP A 84 -8.56 -11.54 35.99
C ASP A 84 -9.66 -10.78 36.72
N LEU A 85 -10.23 -9.72 36.10
CA LEU A 85 -11.39 -9.03 36.65
C LEU A 85 -12.59 -9.97 36.83
N GLN A 86 -12.94 -10.75 35.81
CA GLN A 86 -14.06 -11.71 35.88
C GLN A 86 -13.84 -12.77 36.97
N LYS A 87 -12.62 -13.28 37.11
CA LYS A 87 -12.29 -14.25 38.16
C LYS A 87 -12.43 -13.64 39.56
N ASN A 88 -12.03 -12.38 39.74
CA ASN A 88 -12.12 -11.71 41.03
C ASN A 88 -13.57 -11.40 41.43
N GLU A 89 -14.44 -11.03 40.48
CA GLU A 89 -15.88 -10.88 40.74
C GLU A 89 -16.50 -12.22 41.18
N SER A 90 -16.22 -13.32 40.47
CA SER A 90 -16.77 -14.65 40.79
C SER A 90 -16.28 -15.26 42.11
N LYS A 91 -15.24 -14.70 42.73
CA LYS A 91 -14.74 -15.11 44.06
C LYS A 91 -15.33 -14.29 45.20
N SER A 92 -16.05 -13.21 44.88
CA SER A 92 -16.64 -12.30 45.87
C SER A 92 -18.13 -12.57 46.15
N GLU A 93 -18.73 -13.51 45.41
CA GLU A 93 -20.03 -14.15 45.69
C GLU A 93 -19.83 -15.52 46.35
#